data_AF-A0A7W2IC08-F1
#
_entry.id   AF-A0A7W2IC08-F1
#
_cell.length_a   1.000
_cell.length_b   1.000
_cell.length_c   1.000
_cell.angle_alpha   90.00
_cell.angle_beta   90.00
_cell.angle_gamma   90.00
#
_symmetry.space_group_name_H-M   'P 1'
#
loop_
_entity.id
_entity.type
_entity.pdbx_description
1 polymer ?
#
loop_
_entity_poly.entity_id
_entity_poly.type
_entity_poly.pdbx_seq_one_letter_code
_entity_poly.pdbx_strand_id
1 'polypeptide(L)'
;MALHLSVIGWLHTLASLYALGAGALVLSEPKGDRAHKRAGRQYLVAAAVANLSALAIHKLGAFHLFHVFALVSLACLVLAFCCARLQAPRRNWLRTHLSAMLFSYYQLVAALVHEVFTRVPMLETRHFPLVYTQGLALLAFLMTVSYFWGRTAPSAPSSRIYDQQPTTGQ
;
A
#
# COMPACT_ATOMS: atom_id res chain seq x y z
N MET A 1 -12.86 -8.34 30.55
CA MET A 1 -13.01 -9.19 29.35
C MET A 1 -11.65 -9.79 29.02
N ALA A 2 -11.48 -11.10 29.19
CA ALA A 2 -10.22 -11.77 28.89
C ALA A 2 -10.00 -11.81 27.36
N LEU A 3 -8.83 -11.35 26.90
CA LEU A 3 -8.41 -11.49 25.50
C LEU A 3 -8.16 -12.99 25.19
N HIS A 4 -9.20 -13.74 24.84
CA HIS A 4 -9.03 -15.02 24.14
C HIS A 4 -8.66 -14.73 22.67
N LEU A 5 -7.42 -14.30 22.44
CA LEU A 5 -6.83 -14.23 21.11
C LEU A 5 -6.41 -15.64 20.71
N SER A 6 -6.93 -16.13 19.58
CA SER A 6 -6.44 -17.37 18.99
C SER A 6 -4.97 -17.21 18.58
N VAL A 7 -4.25 -18.33 18.46
CA VAL A 7 -2.85 -18.35 17.98
C VAL A 7 -2.70 -17.58 16.67
N ILE A 8 -3.67 -17.74 15.76
CA ILE A 8 -3.75 -17.02 14.49
C ILE A 8 -3.94 -15.51 14.68
N GLY A 9 -4.72 -15.09 15.68
CA GLY A 9 -4.88 -13.67 16.01
C GLY A 9 -3.57 -13.03 16.46
N TRP A 10 -2.81 -13.70 17.32
CA TRP A 10 -1.47 -13.23 17.73
C TRP A 10 -0.50 -13.16 16.56
N LEU A 11 -0.47 -14.20 15.72
CA LEU A 11 0.34 -14.23 14.51
C LEU A 11 0.00 -13.03 13.60
N HIS A 12 -1.29 -12.79 13.36
CA HIS A 12 -1.76 -11.66 12.56
C HIS A 12 -1.28 -10.33 13.14
N THR A 13 -1.51 -10.08 14.43
CA THR A 13 -1.13 -8.81 15.08
C THR A 13 0.37 -8.56 15.02
N LEU A 14 1.20 -9.57 15.33
CA LEU A 14 2.66 -9.44 15.29
C LEU A 14 3.18 -9.25 13.87
N ALA A 15 2.63 -10.00 12.91
CA ALA A 15 2.97 -9.85 11.49
C ALA A 15 2.59 -8.47 10.96
N SER A 16 1.40 -7.96 11.31
CA SER A 16 0.92 -6.62 10.95
C SER A 16 1.81 -5.52 11.53
N LEU A 17 2.22 -5.64 12.80
CA LEU A 17 3.11 -4.65 13.43
C LEU A 17 4.50 -4.64 12.78
N TYR A 18 5.05 -5.82 12.49
CA TYR A 18 6.32 -5.92 11.77
C TYR A 18 6.21 -5.39 10.34
N ALA A 19 5.11 -5.68 9.64
CA ALA A 19 4.84 -5.17 8.30
C ALA A 19 4.73 -3.64 8.28
N LEU A 20 4.12 -3.01 9.29
CA LEU A 20 4.10 -1.55 9.43
C LEU A 20 5.51 -0.98 9.55
N GLY A 21 6.35 -1.55 10.42
CA GLY A 21 7.74 -1.12 10.57
C GLY A 21 8.55 -1.30 9.29
N ALA A 22 8.48 -2.48 8.68
CA ALA A 22 9.19 -2.78 7.44
C ALA A 22 8.71 -1.91 6.28
N GLY A 23 7.39 -1.66 6.17
CA GLY A 23 6.81 -0.79 5.16
C GLY A 23 7.26 0.66 5.31
N ALA A 24 7.32 1.18 6.53
CA ALA A 24 7.86 2.51 6.81
C ALA A 24 9.32 2.63 6.33
N LEU A 25 10.15 1.63 6.61
CA LEU A 25 11.53 1.58 6.12
C LEU A 25 11.58 1.59 4.58
N VAL A 26 10.76 0.78 3.90
CA VAL A 26 10.71 0.76 2.43
C VAL A 26 10.44 2.14 1.83
N LEU A 27 9.53 2.90 2.44
CA LEU A 27 9.15 4.23 1.97
C LEU A 27 10.24 5.28 2.24
N SER A 28 10.95 5.16 3.35
CA SER A 28 12.04 6.07 3.74
C SER A 28 13.35 5.83 2.99
N GLU A 29 13.66 4.58 2.63
CA GLU A 29 14.94 4.25 1.97
C GLU A 29 15.03 4.79 0.53
N PRO A 30 16.27 5.03 0.02
CA PRO A 30 16.52 5.32 -1.38
C PRO A 30 16.00 4.21 -2.31
N LYS A 31 15.22 4.58 -3.32
CA LYS A 31 14.42 3.64 -4.10
C LYS A 31 15.35 2.83 -5.00
N GLY A 32 15.27 1.50 -4.90
CA GLY A 32 16.05 0.56 -5.72
C GLY A 32 17.45 0.21 -5.19
N ASP A 33 17.88 0.79 -4.07
CA ASP A 33 19.13 0.41 -3.43
C ASP A 33 19.05 -0.98 -2.75
N ARG A 34 20.15 -1.43 -2.13
CA ARG A 34 20.18 -2.73 -1.44
C ARG A 34 19.29 -2.74 -0.18
N ALA A 35 19.19 -1.62 0.54
CA ALA A 35 18.42 -1.50 1.77
C ALA A 35 16.92 -1.57 1.47
N HIS A 36 16.44 -0.79 0.51
CA HIS A 36 15.09 -0.80 -0.03
C HIS A 36 14.67 -2.17 -0.54
N LYS A 37 15.53 -2.88 -1.28
CA LYS A 37 15.22 -4.25 -1.74
C LYS A 37 15.09 -5.25 -0.58
N ARG A 38 15.92 -5.11 0.45
CA ARG A 38 15.86 -5.95 1.65
C ARG A 38 14.61 -5.65 2.47
N ALA A 39 14.36 -4.38 2.78
CA ALA A 39 13.17 -3.91 3.47
C ALA A 39 11.90 -4.29 2.70
N GLY A 40 11.91 -4.17 1.37
CA GLY A 40 10.78 -4.52 0.50
C GLY A 40 10.43 -6.00 0.55
N ARG A 41 11.44 -6.88 0.62
CA ARG A 41 11.23 -8.31 0.80
C ARG A 41 10.71 -8.64 2.20
N GLN A 42 11.23 -8.00 3.23
CA GLN A 42 10.75 -8.16 4.62
C GLN A 42 9.29 -7.72 4.75
N TYR A 43 8.96 -6.55 4.18
CA TYR A 43 7.61 -6.04 4.10
C TYR A 43 6.68 -7.00 3.35
N LEU A 44 7.07 -7.45 2.15
CA LEU A 44 6.26 -8.36 1.33
C LEU A 44 5.90 -9.64 2.09
N VAL A 45 6.88 -10.28 2.73
CA VAL A 45 6.65 -11.52 3.49
C VAL A 45 5.76 -11.27 4.69
N ALA A 46 6.04 -10.23 5.48
CA ALA A 46 5.27 -9.93 6.68
C ALA A 46 3.82 -9.52 6.36
N ALA A 47 3.63 -8.67 5.35
CA ALA A 47 2.32 -8.24 4.90
C ALA A 47 1.53 -9.41 4.29
N ALA A 48 2.19 -10.33 3.58
CA ALA A 48 1.52 -11.55 3.10
C ALA A 48 1.04 -12.43 4.25
N VAL A 49 1.90 -12.67 5.27
CA VAL A 49 1.50 -13.42 6.47
C VAL A 49 0.35 -12.72 7.20
N ALA A 50 0.39 -11.40 7.35
CA ALA A 50 -0.67 -10.62 7.96
C ALA A 50 -2.01 -10.78 7.20
N ASN A 51 -2.01 -10.65 5.87
CA ASN A 51 -3.24 -10.79 5.09
C ASN A 51 -3.77 -12.23 5.07
N LEU A 52 -2.90 -13.24 4.93
CA LEU A 52 -3.31 -14.64 4.95
C LEU A 52 -3.88 -15.05 6.31
N SER A 53 -3.25 -14.60 7.40
CA SER A 53 -3.79 -14.81 8.75
C SER A 53 -5.10 -14.06 8.96
N ALA A 54 -5.28 -12.85 8.42
CA ALA A 54 -6.56 -12.13 8.46
C ALA A 54 -7.69 -12.92 7.80
N LEU A 55 -7.42 -13.55 6.65
CA LEU A 55 -8.38 -14.43 5.97
C LEU A 55 -8.69 -15.70 6.76
N ALA A 56 -7.78 -16.15 7.62
CA ALA A 56 -8.00 -17.31 8.49
C ALA A 56 -8.78 -16.95 9.78
N ILE A 57 -8.87 -15.67 10.16
CA ILE A 57 -9.62 -15.22 11.34
C ILE A 57 -11.12 -15.19 11.03
N HIS A 58 -11.82 -16.28 11.36
CA HIS A 58 -13.26 -16.39 11.23
C HIS A 58 -13.94 -16.01 12.56
N LYS A 59 -13.98 -14.72 12.90
CA LYS A 59 -14.59 -14.25 14.15
C LYS A 59 -16.11 -14.05 14.09
N LEU A 60 -16.70 -13.97 12.90
CA LEU A 60 -18.08 -13.56 12.70
C LEU A 60 -18.93 -14.58 11.90
N GLY A 61 -18.44 -15.81 11.73
CA GLY A 61 -19.20 -16.90 11.09
C GLY A 61 -19.44 -16.77 9.57
N ALA A 62 -19.01 -15.68 8.93
CA ALA A 62 -19.16 -15.45 7.50
C ALA A 62 -17.96 -14.74 6.86
N PHE A 63 -18.00 -14.57 5.55
CA PHE A 63 -17.07 -13.75 4.78
C PHE A 63 -17.47 -12.27 4.88
N HIS A 64 -16.61 -11.44 5.45
CA HIS A 64 -16.88 -10.01 5.68
C HIS A 64 -16.01 -9.11 4.81
N LEU A 65 -16.34 -7.82 4.77
CA LEU A 65 -15.60 -6.79 4.02
C LEU A 65 -14.08 -6.77 4.30
N PHE A 66 -13.65 -7.11 5.52
CA PHE A 66 -12.22 -7.23 5.86
C PHE A 66 -11.48 -8.33 5.08
N HIS A 67 -12.17 -9.40 4.68
CA HIS A 67 -11.59 -10.43 3.82
C HIS A 67 -11.37 -9.89 2.40
N VAL A 68 -12.31 -9.09 1.91
CA VAL A 68 -12.16 -8.40 0.62
C VAL A 68 -10.96 -7.47 0.66
N PHE A 69 -10.80 -6.67 1.73
CA PHE A 69 -9.62 -5.82 1.89
C PHE A 69 -8.32 -6.63 1.96
N ALA A 70 -8.29 -7.75 2.69
CA ALA A 70 -7.11 -8.61 2.73
C ALA A 70 -6.75 -9.19 1.34
N LEU A 71 -7.74 -9.60 0.55
CA LEU A 71 -7.54 -10.07 -0.83
C LEU A 71 -7.04 -8.95 -1.76
N VAL A 72 -7.62 -7.76 -1.67
CA VAL A 72 -7.19 -6.60 -2.46
C VAL A 72 -5.76 -6.21 -2.09
N SER A 73 -5.41 -6.20 -0.80
CA SER A 73 -4.04 -5.95 -0.33
C SER A 73 -3.05 -7.00 -0.86
N LEU A 74 -3.41 -8.29 -0.82
CA LEU A 74 -2.61 -9.36 -1.42
C LEU A 74 -2.42 -9.17 -2.93
N ALA A 75 -3.48 -8.84 -3.65
CA ALA A 75 -3.40 -8.57 -5.09
C ALA A 75 -2.44 -7.40 -5.39
N CYS A 76 -2.47 -6.33 -4.58
CA CYS A 76 -1.54 -5.23 -4.70
C CYS A 76 -0.10 -5.62 -4.37
N LEU A 77 0.13 -6.45 -3.34
CA LEU A 77 1.48 -6.97 -3.04
C LEU A 77 2.05 -7.80 -4.19
N VAL A 78 1.23 -8.67 -4.77
CA VAL A 78 1.61 -9.48 -5.95
C VAL A 78 1.90 -8.57 -7.14
N LEU A 79 1.03 -7.59 -7.42
CA LEU A 79 1.24 -6.62 -8.48
C LEU A 79 2.54 -5.83 -8.29
N ALA A 80 2.78 -5.31 -7.08
CA ALA A 80 4.00 -4.58 -6.74
C ALA A 80 5.25 -5.43 -6.98
N PHE A 81 5.24 -6.67 -6.50
CA PHE A 81 6.36 -7.61 -6.66
C PHE A 81 6.60 -7.95 -8.14
N CYS A 82 5.55 -8.33 -8.87
CA CYS A 82 5.63 -8.66 -10.28
C CYS A 82 6.09 -7.48 -11.13
N CYS A 83 5.57 -6.27 -10.90
CA CYS A 83 6.01 -5.07 -11.61
C CYS A 83 7.49 -4.76 -11.36
N ALA A 84 7.98 -4.90 -10.13
CA ALA A 84 9.39 -4.70 -9.83
C ALA A 84 10.29 -5.80 -10.43
N ARG A 85 9.83 -7.05 -10.44
CA ARG A 85 10.63 -8.20 -10.91
C ARG A 85 10.68 -8.30 -12.43
N LEU A 86 9.54 -8.08 -13.09
CA LEU A 86 9.39 -8.21 -14.54
C LEU A 86 9.59 -6.88 -15.27
N GLN A 87 9.63 -5.76 -14.54
CA GLN A 87 9.69 -4.41 -15.12
C GLN A 87 8.56 -4.16 -16.14
N ALA A 88 7.39 -4.73 -15.87
CA ALA A 88 6.21 -4.67 -16.71
C ALA A 88 5.06 -3.95 -16.00
N PRO A 89 4.24 -3.14 -16.70
CA PRO A 89 4.38 -2.74 -18.11
C PRO A 89 5.53 -1.74 -18.33
N ARG A 90 6.39 -1.95 -19.33
CA ARG A 90 7.71 -1.27 -19.51
C ARG A 90 7.73 0.24 -19.25
N ARG A 91 6.76 1.00 -19.76
CA ARG A 91 6.75 2.47 -19.62
C ARG A 91 6.27 2.95 -18.24
N ASN A 92 5.46 2.14 -17.56
CA ASN A 92 4.77 2.53 -16.33
C ASN A 92 5.09 1.63 -15.13
N TRP A 93 6.00 0.65 -15.26
CA TRP A 93 6.24 -0.35 -14.22
C TRP A 93 6.60 0.29 -12.88
N LEU A 94 7.39 1.37 -12.90
CA LEU A 94 7.81 2.08 -11.70
C LEU A 94 6.62 2.76 -11.02
N ARG A 95 5.72 3.36 -11.82
CA ARG A 95 4.49 3.95 -11.32
C ARG A 95 3.64 2.87 -10.69
N THR A 96 3.30 1.83 -11.44
CA THR A 96 2.46 0.72 -10.96
C THR A 96 3.02 0.07 -9.70
N HIS A 97 4.33 -0.19 -9.65
CA HIS A 97 5.00 -0.71 -8.46
C HIS A 97 4.81 0.23 -7.26
N LEU A 98 5.11 1.52 -7.42
CA LEU A 98 4.99 2.51 -6.36
C LEU A 98 3.56 2.67 -5.86
N SER A 99 2.58 2.76 -6.76
CA SER A 99 1.16 2.87 -6.43
C SER A 99 0.68 1.67 -5.63
N ALA A 100 1.04 0.47 -6.09
CA ALA A 100 0.66 -0.77 -5.43
C ALA A 100 1.31 -0.90 -4.04
N MET A 101 2.59 -0.51 -3.90
CA MET A 101 3.28 -0.45 -2.61
C MET A 101 2.61 0.55 -1.67
N LEU A 102 2.39 1.79 -2.10
CA LEU A 102 1.74 2.83 -1.28
C LEU A 102 0.32 2.44 -0.88
N PHE A 103 -0.46 1.84 -1.79
CA PHE A 103 -1.83 1.45 -1.50
C PHE A 103 -1.89 0.27 -0.52
N SER A 104 -1.00 -0.72 -0.66
CA SER A 104 -0.89 -1.82 0.31
C SER A 104 -0.53 -1.31 1.71
N TYR A 105 0.36 -0.32 1.79
CA TYR A 105 0.78 0.27 3.06
C TYR A 105 -0.33 1.12 3.69
N TYR A 106 -1.04 1.90 2.89
CA TYR A 106 -2.23 2.64 3.33
C TYR A 106 -3.27 1.70 3.95
N GLN A 107 -3.55 0.55 3.34
CA GLN A 107 -4.49 -0.43 3.91
C GLN A 107 -4.05 -0.96 5.28
N LEU A 108 -2.75 -1.17 5.51
CA LEU A 108 -2.23 -1.56 6.84
C LEU A 108 -2.48 -0.47 7.88
N VAL A 109 -2.21 0.80 7.54
CA VAL A 109 -2.46 1.94 8.43
C VAL A 109 -3.95 2.10 8.71
N ALA A 110 -4.79 2.02 7.66
CA ALA A 110 -6.23 2.11 7.78
C ALA A 110 -6.80 0.99 8.68
N ALA A 111 -6.32 -0.24 8.51
CA ALA A 111 -6.71 -1.38 9.34
C ALA A 111 -6.29 -1.19 10.81
N LEU A 112 -5.07 -0.71 11.07
CA LEU A 112 -4.62 -0.41 12.42
C LEU A 112 -5.50 0.65 13.10
N VAL A 113 -5.80 1.75 12.40
CA VAL A 113 -6.69 2.79 12.92
C VAL A 113 -8.06 2.19 13.24
N HIS A 114 -8.63 1.39 12.35
CA HIS A 114 -9.92 0.72 12.61
C HIS A 114 -9.86 -0.21 13.84
N GLU A 115 -8.82 -1.02 13.97
CA GLU A 115 -8.62 -1.93 15.11
C GLU A 115 -8.48 -1.13 16.43
N VAL A 116 -7.73 -0.03 16.45
CA VAL A 116 -7.59 0.82 17.66
C VAL A 116 -8.95 1.39 18.07
N PHE A 117 -9.71 1.93 17.12
CA PHE A 117 -11.02 2.52 17.42
C PHE A 117 -12.05 1.48 17.88
N THR A 118 -12.00 0.25 17.39
CA THR A 118 -12.95 -0.81 17.78
C THR A 118 -12.55 -1.56 19.06
N ARG A 119 -11.27 -1.51 19.45
CA ARG A 119 -10.74 -2.24 20.62
C ARG A 119 -10.57 -1.38 21.87
N VAL A 120 -10.44 -0.06 21.73
CA VAL A 120 -10.26 0.86 22.85
C VAL A 120 -11.63 1.37 23.30
N PRO A 121 -12.10 1.04 24.52
CA PRO A 121 -13.46 1.39 24.96
C PRO A 121 -13.76 2.89 24.93
N MET A 122 -12.75 3.75 25.14
CA MET A 122 -12.91 5.21 25.05
C MET A 122 -13.20 5.72 23.62
N LEU A 123 -12.88 4.93 22.60
CA LEU A 123 -12.98 5.29 21.18
C LEU A 123 -14.07 4.52 20.43
N GLU A 124 -14.53 3.38 20.96
CA GLU A 124 -15.49 2.47 20.31
C GLU A 124 -16.79 3.16 19.87
N THR A 125 -17.31 4.07 20.70
CA THR A 125 -18.57 4.80 20.42
C THR A 125 -18.37 6.05 19.54
N ARG A 126 -17.13 6.38 19.17
CA ARG A 126 -16.80 7.62 18.45
C ARG A 126 -16.64 7.38 16.95
N HIS A 127 -17.76 7.36 16.24
CA HIS A 127 -17.77 7.19 14.78
C HIS A 127 -17.15 8.38 14.02
N PHE A 128 -17.39 9.62 14.46
CA PHE A 128 -16.90 10.81 13.75
C PHE A 128 -15.36 10.89 13.67
N PRO A 129 -14.60 10.76 14.78
CA PRO A 129 -13.13 10.79 14.71
C PRO A 129 -12.53 9.63 13.90
N LEU A 130 -13.17 8.46 13.87
CA LEU A 130 -12.74 7.36 13.00
C LEU A 130 -12.85 7.75 11.53
N VAL A 131 -13.98 8.33 11.11
CA VAL A 131 -14.18 8.77 9.72
C VAL A 131 -13.18 9.86 9.35
N TYR A 132 -12.96 10.86 10.22
CA TYR A 132 -12.00 11.94 9.92
C TYR A 132 -10.55 11.45 9.85
N THR A 133 -10.12 10.57 10.75
CA THR A 133 -8.75 10.02 10.72
C THR A 133 -8.50 9.18 9.48
N GLN A 134 -9.48 8.37 9.06
CA GLN A 134 -9.41 7.61 7.79
C GLN A 134 -9.43 8.53 6.57
N GLY A 135 -10.27 9.56 6.58
CA GLY A 135 -10.32 10.57 5.52
C GLY A 135 -8.98 11.28 5.35
N LEU A 136 -8.35 11.70 6.45
CA LEU A 136 -7.01 12.31 6.43
C LEU A 136 -5.94 11.33 5.93
N ALA A 137 -5.98 10.07 6.36
CA ALA A 137 -5.04 9.04 5.89
C ALA A 137 -5.20 8.81 4.37
N LEU A 138 -6.44 8.75 3.87
CA LEU A 138 -6.73 8.61 2.45
C LEU A 138 -6.24 9.82 1.65
N LEU A 139 -6.49 11.04 2.14
CA LEU A 139 -6.00 12.26 1.50
C LEU A 139 -4.47 12.26 1.42
N ALA A 140 -3.78 11.94 2.51
CA ALA A 140 -2.32 11.85 2.54
C ALA A 140 -1.79 10.80 1.54
N PHE A 141 -2.45 9.64 1.47
CA PHE A 141 -2.15 8.61 0.47
C PHE A 141 -2.30 9.16 -0.97
N LEU A 142 -3.44 9.77 -1.29
CA LEU A 142 -3.73 10.32 -2.62
C LEU A 142 -2.76 11.44 -3.02
N MET A 143 -2.40 12.31 -2.08
CA MET A 143 -1.40 13.37 -2.29
C MET A 143 -0.03 12.77 -2.59
N THR A 144 0.40 11.77 -1.83
CA THR A 144 1.68 11.08 -2.02
C THR A 144 1.73 10.40 -3.40
N VAL A 145 0.67 9.68 -3.75
CA VAL A 145 0.50 9.05 -5.05
C VAL A 145 0.56 10.09 -6.18
N SER A 146 -0.22 11.17 -6.08
CA SER A 146 -0.27 12.22 -7.10
C SER A 146 1.07 12.91 -7.30
N TYR A 147 1.76 13.23 -6.20
CA TYR A 147 3.10 13.80 -6.21
C TYR A 147 4.09 12.94 -7.00
N PHE A 148 4.11 11.63 -6.73
CA PHE A 148 5.01 10.72 -7.43
C PHE A 148 4.59 10.47 -8.89
N TRP A 149 3.30 10.48 -9.20
CA TRP A 149 2.84 10.37 -10.58
C TRP A 149 3.27 11.57 -11.42
N GLY A 150 3.20 12.78 -10.86
CA GLY A 150 3.69 14.00 -11.49
C GLY A 150 5.19 13.96 -11.76
N ARG A 151 5.99 13.46 -10.81
CA ARG A 151 7.45 13.33 -10.98
C ARG A 151 7.89 12.26 -11.97
N THR A 152 7.05 11.26 -12.22
CA THR A 152 7.35 10.17 -13.15
C THR A 152 6.68 10.37 -14.52
N ALA A 153 6.11 11.56 -14.77
CA ALA A 153 5.53 11.94 -16.05
C ALA A 153 6.58 11.91 -17.17
N PRO A 154 6.32 11.20 -18.28
CA PRO A 154 7.13 11.31 -19.47
C PRO A 154 7.18 12.78 -19.92
N SER A 155 8.38 13.29 -20.18
CA SER A 155 8.58 14.63 -20.73
C SER A 155 7.80 14.77 -22.04
N ALA A 156 7.15 15.91 -22.26
CA ALA A 156 6.49 16.20 -23.54
C ALA A 156 7.52 16.11 -24.69
N PRO A 157 7.14 15.61 -25.88
CA PRO A 157 8.03 15.64 -27.04
C PRO A 157 8.48 17.08 -27.30
N SER A 158 9.79 17.30 -27.41
CA SER A 158 10.31 18.63 -27.71
C SER A 158 9.76 19.11 -29.06
N SER A 159 9.25 20.34 -29.12
CA SER A 159 8.77 21.02 -30.34
C SER A 159 9.80 21.08 -31.49
N ARG A 160 11.06 20.71 -31.22
CA ARG A 160 12.18 20.62 -32.17
C ARG A 160 11.93 19.72 -33.40
N ILE A 161 10.86 18.92 -33.40
CA ILE A 161 10.45 18.11 -34.57
C ILE A 161 9.68 18.97 -35.60
N TYR A 162 9.02 20.06 -35.18
CA TYR A 162 8.31 20.97 -36.10
C TYR A 162 9.22 21.99 -36.78
N ASP A 163 10.35 22.35 -36.16
CA ASP A 163 11.32 23.31 -36.72
C ASP A 163 12.19 22.72 -37.87
N GLN A 164 12.08 21.41 -38.15
CA GLN A 164 12.88 20.76 -39.20
C GLN A 164 12.10 20.44 -40.48
N GLN A 165 10.84 20.88 -40.63
CA GLN A 165 10.21 20.86 -41.95
C GLN A 165 10.87 21.94 -42.82
N PRO A 166 11.51 21.58 -43.94
CA PRO A 166 12.00 22.58 -44.88
C PRO A 166 10.79 23.37 -45.37
N THR A 167 10.86 24.70 -45.29
CA THR A 167 9.95 25.59 -45.99
C THR A 167 10.17 25.37 -47.49
N THR A 168 9.50 24.38 -48.08
CA THR A 168 9.37 24.27 -49.54
C THR A 168 8.63 25.51 -50.00
N GLY A 169 9.34 26.34 -50.77
CA GLY A 169 9.00 27.71 -51.05
C GLY A 169 7.71 27.92 -51.84
N GLN A 170 7.24 29.16 -51.72
CA GLN A 170 6.56 29.95 -52.75
C GLN A 170 7.08 31.37 -52.67
#